data_AF-G5NFH1-F1
#
_entry.id   AF-G5NFH1-F1
#
_cell.length_a   1.000
_cell.length_b   1.000
_cell.length_c   1.000
_cell.angle_alpha   90.00
_cell.angle_beta   90.00
_cell.angle_gamma   90.00
#
_symmetry.space_group_name_H-M   'P 1'
#
loop_
_entity.id
_entity.type
_entity.pdbx_description
1 polymer ?
#
loop_
_entity_poly.entity_id
_entity_poly.type
_entity_poly.pdbx_seq_one_letter_code
_entity_poly.pdbx_strand_id
1 'polypeptide(L)'
;PYDTLKLATLASGLSAGTPYFVARDIPCEMCEDIPCAKVCPSGALNKDIASIDDSRMGLAVLLDQENCLNFQGLRCDVCYRECPKIDEAITLELDRNMRTGKHARFLPTVHSDACTGCGKCEKVCVLEQPAIKVLPLSLAKGELGHHYRFGWLEGKDGKS
;
A
#
# COMPACT_ATOMS: atom_id res chain seq x y z
N PRO A 1 12.51 3.39 -16.97
CA PRO A 1 13.31 2.17 -16.72
C PRO A 1 12.40 1.11 -16.09
N TYR A 2 12.76 -0.18 -16.18
CA TYR A 2 12.04 -1.32 -15.59
C TYR A 2 10.70 -1.72 -16.21
N ASP A 3 10.24 -1.06 -17.26
CA ASP A 3 8.94 -1.35 -17.92
C ASP A 3 7.73 -1.42 -16.96
N THR A 4 7.84 -0.75 -15.80
CA THR A 4 6.83 -0.72 -14.74
C THR A 4 5.54 -0.05 -15.21
N LEU A 5 5.64 1.13 -15.82
CA LEU A 5 4.48 1.94 -16.17
C LEU A 5 4.00 1.64 -17.59
N LYS A 6 2.71 1.33 -17.68
CA LYS A 6 1.93 1.20 -18.91
C LYS A 6 0.98 2.38 -19.00
N LEU A 7 0.66 2.84 -20.22
CA LEU A 7 -0.34 3.87 -20.42
C LEU A 7 -1.71 3.21 -20.61
N ALA A 8 -2.70 3.68 -19.85
CA ALA A 8 -4.07 3.27 -20.02
C ALA A 8 -4.56 3.65 -21.42
N THR A 9 -5.28 2.72 -22.04
CA THR A 9 -6.00 2.94 -23.30
C THR A 9 -7.48 3.19 -23.01
N LEU A 10 -8.25 3.61 -24.01
CA LEU A 10 -9.72 3.73 -23.87
C LEU A 10 -10.38 2.40 -23.45
N ALA A 11 -9.78 1.25 -23.79
CA ALA A 11 -10.27 -0.07 -23.40
C ALA A 11 -9.90 -0.47 -21.97
N SER A 12 -9.00 0.27 -21.30
CA SER A 12 -8.47 -0.08 -19.98
C SER A 12 -9.38 0.32 -18.82
N GLY A 13 -10.49 1.03 -19.07
CA GLY A 13 -11.42 1.51 -18.03
C GLY A 13 -10.88 2.64 -17.14
N LEU A 14 -9.61 3.00 -17.31
CA LEU A 14 -8.97 4.18 -16.74
C LEU A 14 -8.97 5.31 -17.77
N SER A 15 -8.81 6.56 -17.32
CA SER A 15 -8.61 7.69 -18.22
C SER A 15 -7.43 7.43 -19.17
N ALA A 16 -7.66 7.58 -20.47
CA ALA A 16 -6.64 7.31 -21.47
C ALA A 16 -5.38 8.18 -21.22
N GLY A 17 -4.20 7.57 -21.30
CA GLY A 17 -2.93 8.23 -20.99
C GLY A 17 -2.59 8.32 -19.49
N THR A 18 -3.42 7.78 -18.60
CA THR A 18 -3.04 7.60 -17.18
C THR A 18 -2.02 6.46 -17.07
N PRO A 19 -0.84 6.72 -16.47
CA PRO A 19 0.14 5.67 -16.21
C PRO A 19 -0.36 4.77 -15.09
N TYR A 20 -0.24 3.46 -15.27
CA TYR A 20 -0.55 2.44 -14.27
C TYR A 20 0.50 1.33 -14.30
N PHE A 21 0.57 0.54 -13.24
CA PHE A 21 1.37 -0.69 -13.21
C PHE A 21 0.52 -1.81 -12.61
N VAL A 22 0.93 -3.06 -12.86
CA VAL A 22 0.34 -4.24 -12.24
C VAL A 22 1.33 -4.69 -11.18
N ALA A 23 1.01 -4.44 -9.90
CA ALA A 23 1.90 -4.68 -8.77
C ALA A 23 2.42 -6.12 -8.74
N ARG A 24 1.57 -7.10 -9.05
CA ARG A 24 1.95 -8.51 -9.14
C ARG A 24 2.98 -8.82 -10.25
N ASP A 25 3.02 -8.04 -11.32
CA ASP A 25 3.93 -8.25 -12.44
C ASP A 25 5.23 -7.48 -12.22
N ILE A 26 5.14 -6.16 -12.21
CA ILE A 26 6.28 -5.25 -12.05
C ILE A 26 5.81 -4.08 -11.17
N PRO A 27 6.15 -4.08 -9.87
CA PRO A 27 5.78 -2.99 -8.96
C PRO A 27 6.60 -1.74 -9.22
N CYS A 28 6.28 -0.66 -8.49
CA CYS A 28 7.12 0.53 -8.44
C CYS A 28 8.46 0.22 -7.76
N GLU A 29 9.56 0.57 -8.41
CA GLU A 29 10.91 0.36 -7.88
C GLU A 29 11.37 1.42 -6.87
N MET A 30 10.52 2.40 -6.55
CA MET A 30 10.84 3.49 -5.62
C MET A 30 12.14 4.23 -5.98
N CYS A 31 12.34 4.54 -7.27
CA CYS A 31 13.56 5.20 -7.75
C CYS A 31 13.73 6.58 -7.10
N GLU A 32 14.87 6.82 -6.44
CA GLU A 32 15.19 8.09 -5.77
C GLU A 32 15.21 9.29 -6.72
N ASP A 33 15.62 9.09 -7.98
CA ASP A 33 15.69 10.13 -9.00
C ASP A 33 14.37 10.35 -9.76
N ILE A 34 13.35 9.54 -9.49
CA ILE A 34 11.96 9.63 -9.99
C ILE A 34 11.89 9.94 -11.50
N PRO A 35 12.53 9.13 -12.36
CA PRO A 35 12.64 9.42 -13.78
C PRO A 35 11.28 9.39 -14.48
N CYS A 36 10.34 8.59 -13.96
CA CYS A 36 8.98 8.46 -14.48
C CYS A 36 8.18 9.77 -14.40
N ALA A 37 8.28 10.49 -13.28
CA ALA A 37 7.56 11.76 -13.11
C ALA A 37 8.12 12.82 -14.06
N LYS A 38 9.45 12.96 -14.12
CA LYS A 38 10.16 13.94 -14.96
C LYS A 38 9.76 13.88 -16.43
N VAL A 39 9.53 12.68 -16.96
CA VAL A 39 9.17 12.46 -18.38
C VAL A 39 7.67 12.33 -18.63
N CYS A 40 6.82 12.45 -17.60
CA CYS A 40 5.38 12.23 -17.73
C CYS A 40 4.73 13.29 -18.65
N PRO A 41 4.17 12.90 -19.81
CA PRO A 41 3.62 13.86 -20.76
C PRO A 41 2.20 14.32 -20.37
N SER A 42 1.39 13.43 -19.77
CA SER A 42 -0.01 13.70 -19.41
C SER A 42 -0.16 14.54 -18.15
N GLY A 43 0.90 14.74 -17.38
CA GLY A 43 0.84 15.41 -16.08
C GLY A 43 0.18 14.57 -14.98
N ALA A 44 -0.10 13.28 -15.26
CA ALA A 44 -0.69 12.37 -14.27
C ALA A 44 0.25 12.07 -13.09
N LEU A 45 1.56 12.22 -13.28
CA LEU A 45 2.56 12.15 -12.22
C LEU A 45 3.04 13.57 -11.87
N ASN A 46 3.13 13.86 -10.58
CA ASN A 46 3.66 15.13 -10.09
C ASN A 46 5.16 15.24 -10.41
N LYS A 47 5.52 16.15 -11.32
CA LYS A 47 6.91 16.39 -11.76
C LYS A 47 7.78 17.00 -10.67
N ASP A 48 7.16 17.72 -9.74
CA ASP A 48 7.82 18.48 -8.68
C ASP A 48 7.80 17.73 -7.35
N ILE A 49 7.50 16.43 -7.37
CA ILE A 49 7.53 15.59 -6.18
C ILE A 49 8.95 15.58 -5.59
N ALA A 50 9.05 15.90 -4.30
CA ALA A 50 10.33 16.05 -3.61
C ALA A 50 10.99 14.69 -3.31
N SER A 51 10.21 13.74 -2.79
CA SER A 51 10.65 12.38 -2.51
C SER A 51 9.68 11.35 -3.07
N ILE A 52 10.19 10.21 -3.52
CA ILE A 52 9.35 9.08 -3.96
C ILE A 52 8.46 8.55 -2.83
N ASP A 53 8.84 8.77 -1.57
CA ASP A 53 8.06 8.41 -0.39
C ASP A 53 6.78 9.26 -0.21
N ASP A 54 6.73 10.43 -0.86
CA ASP A 54 5.53 11.28 -0.88
C ASP A 54 4.50 10.82 -1.91
N SER A 55 4.85 9.82 -2.74
CA SER A 55 3.95 9.32 -3.75
C SER A 55 2.73 8.62 -3.13
N ARG A 56 1.59 8.70 -3.84
CA ARG A 56 0.33 8.05 -3.47
C ARG A 56 -0.22 7.32 -4.69
N MET A 57 0.40 6.19 -5.02
CA MET A 57 0.04 5.32 -6.15
C MET A 57 -1.17 4.44 -5.84
N GLY A 58 -1.41 4.16 -4.56
CA GLY A 58 -2.51 3.34 -4.07
C GLY A 58 -2.35 3.06 -2.58
N LEU A 59 -3.08 2.08 -2.08
CA LEU A 59 -2.98 1.58 -0.71
C LEU A 59 -2.93 0.06 -0.74
N ALA A 60 -1.94 -0.53 -0.07
CA ALA A 60 -1.90 -1.96 0.13
C ALA A 60 -2.97 -2.37 1.16
N VAL A 61 -3.76 -3.39 0.84
CA VAL A 61 -4.83 -3.91 1.69
C VAL A 61 -4.68 -5.41 1.78
N LEU A 62 -4.66 -5.93 3.01
CA LEU A 62 -4.77 -7.37 3.24
C LEU A 62 -6.22 -7.80 3.03
N LEU A 63 -6.52 -8.32 1.84
CA LEU A 63 -7.87 -8.68 1.41
C LEU A 63 -8.26 -10.10 1.82
N ASP A 64 -7.28 -10.99 1.97
CA ASP A 64 -7.52 -12.41 2.23
C ASP A 64 -6.80 -12.87 3.51
N GLN A 65 -7.45 -12.64 4.64
CA GLN A 65 -6.98 -13.13 5.94
C GLN A 65 -7.10 -14.64 6.06
N GLU A 66 -7.97 -15.29 5.29
CA GLU A 66 -8.21 -16.72 5.34
C GLU A 66 -7.06 -17.51 4.70
N ASN A 67 -6.42 -16.98 3.67
CA ASN A 67 -5.27 -17.62 3.04
C ASN A 67 -3.92 -17.02 3.45
N CYS A 68 -3.88 -15.85 4.09
CA CYS A 68 -2.64 -15.27 4.58
C CYS A 68 -1.93 -16.19 5.58
N LEU A 69 -0.67 -16.57 5.25
CA LEU A 69 0.12 -17.50 6.06
C LEU A 69 0.27 -17.06 7.53
N ASN A 70 0.47 -15.75 7.78
CA ASN A 70 0.56 -15.22 9.15
C ASN A 70 -0.75 -15.34 9.93
N PHE A 71 -1.90 -15.14 9.26
CA PHE A 71 -3.21 -15.32 9.89
C PHE A 71 -3.51 -16.79 10.20
N GLN A 72 -2.96 -17.69 9.40
CA GLN A 72 -2.95 -19.14 9.62
C GLN A 72 -1.94 -19.59 10.69
N GLY A 73 -1.13 -18.67 11.23
CA GLY A 73 -0.13 -18.97 12.25
C GLY A 73 1.19 -19.55 11.73
N LEU A 74 1.39 -19.55 10.41
CA LEU A 74 2.67 -19.84 9.79
C LEU A 74 3.53 -18.57 9.74
N ARG A 75 4.84 -18.72 9.89
CA ARG A 75 5.76 -17.57 9.90
C ARG A 75 6.06 -17.12 8.46
N CYS A 76 5.56 -15.96 8.07
CA CYS A 76 5.79 -15.34 6.77
C CYS A 76 5.96 -13.82 6.91
N ASP A 77 7.15 -13.28 6.71
CA ASP A 77 7.43 -11.85 6.88
C ASP A 77 7.86 -11.16 5.57
N VAL A 78 7.65 -11.80 4.42
CA VAL A 78 8.12 -11.31 3.11
C VAL A 78 7.53 -9.96 2.74
N CYS A 79 6.21 -9.76 2.90
CA CYS A 79 5.56 -8.49 2.56
C CYS A 79 6.00 -7.33 3.46
N TYR A 80 6.35 -7.64 4.71
CA TYR A 80 6.87 -6.70 5.69
C TYR A 80 8.32 -6.31 5.37
N ARG A 81 9.19 -7.30 5.13
CA ARG A 81 10.62 -7.07 4.83
C ARG A 81 10.88 -6.38 3.50
N GLU A 82 10.05 -6.64 2.50
CA GLU A 82 10.16 -6.06 1.17
C GLU A 82 9.52 -4.67 1.07
N CYS A 83 8.88 -4.21 2.15
CA CYS A 83 8.36 -2.87 2.19
C CYS A 83 9.51 -1.87 2.34
N PRO A 84 9.65 -0.88 1.43
CA PRO A 84 10.66 0.17 1.54
C PRO A 84 10.49 1.04 2.79
N LYS A 85 9.26 1.10 3.31
CA LYS A 85 8.87 1.86 4.50
C LYS A 85 8.47 0.90 5.62
N ILE A 86 9.36 -0.03 5.95
CA ILE A 86 9.17 -1.00 7.03
C ILE A 86 8.93 -0.27 8.37
N ASP A 87 8.08 -0.83 9.23
CA ASP A 87 7.64 -0.25 10.52
C ASP A 87 6.88 1.09 10.44
N GLU A 88 6.85 1.75 9.27
CA GLU A 88 6.03 2.93 9.00
C GLU A 88 4.78 2.57 8.21
N ALA A 89 4.94 2.03 7.00
CA ALA A 89 3.83 1.68 6.11
C ALA A 89 3.25 0.30 6.39
N ILE A 90 4.03 -0.60 7.00
CA ILE A 90 3.59 -1.94 7.40
C ILE A 90 4.28 -2.36 8.69
N THR A 91 3.50 -2.85 9.65
CA THR A 91 3.98 -3.45 10.90
C THR A 91 3.55 -4.92 11.00
N LEU A 92 4.17 -5.66 11.92
CA LEU A 92 3.75 -7.01 12.29
C LEU A 92 3.17 -6.98 13.71
N GLU A 93 1.85 -6.92 13.81
CA GLU A 93 1.14 -6.88 15.08
C GLU A 93 1.06 -8.26 15.71
N LEU A 94 1.43 -8.36 16.98
CA LEU A 94 1.38 -9.61 17.73
C LEU A 94 -0.05 -9.89 18.19
N ASP A 95 -0.66 -10.92 17.62
CA ASP A 95 -1.96 -11.42 18.09
C ASP A 95 -1.78 -12.74 18.85
N ARG A 96 -2.18 -12.74 20.12
CA ARG A 96 -2.11 -13.92 20.99
C ARG A 96 -3.39 -14.74 20.78
N ASN A 97 -3.26 -15.94 20.20
CA ASN A 97 -4.39 -16.84 20.08
C ASN A 97 -4.92 -17.26 21.46
N MET A 98 -6.02 -16.65 21.90
CA MET A 98 -6.61 -16.87 23.23
C MET A 98 -7.11 -18.30 23.44
N ARG A 99 -7.35 -19.08 22.37
CA ARG A 99 -7.86 -20.46 22.47
C ARG A 99 -6.79 -21.49 22.80
N THR A 100 -5.56 -21.29 22.33
CA THR A 100 -4.48 -22.30 22.51
C THR A 100 -3.29 -21.78 23.32
N GLY A 101 -3.15 -20.46 23.49
CA GLY A 101 -2.11 -19.82 24.31
C GLY A 101 -0.66 -20.06 23.86
N LYS A 102 -0.43 -20.87 22.82
CA LYS A 102 0.91 -21.35 22.42
C LYS A 102 1.42 -20.76 21.11
N HIS A 103 0.55 -20.22 20.26
CA HIS A 103 0.95 -19.68 18.96
C HIS A 103 0.56 -18.21 18.87
N ALA A 104 1.56 -17.34 18.93
CA ALA A 104 1.40 -15.95 18.56
C ALA A 104 1.38 -15.84 17.03
N ARG A 105 0.41 -15.07 16.51
CA ARG A 105 0.34 -14.70 15.10
C ARG A 105 1.00 -13.33 14.93
N PHE A 106 1.64 -13.12 13.79
CA PHE A 106 2.29 -11.86 13.43
C PHE A 106 1.50 -11.23 12.29
N LEU A 107 0.43 -10.51 12.61
CA LEU A 107 -0.52 -10.02 11.61
C LEU A 107 0.08 -8.81 10.87
N PRO A 108 0.26 -8.88 9.53
CA PRO A 108 0.71 -7.72 8.78
C PRO A 108 -0.38 -6.66 8.77
N THR A 109 -0.03 -5.47 9.27
CA THR A 109 -0.94 -4.32 9.37
C THR A 109 -0.39 -3.18 8.54
N VAL A 110 -1.16 -2.72 7.56
CA VAL A 110 -0.76 -1.60 6.67
C VAL A 110 -1.29 -0.29 7.23
N HIS A 111 -0.42 0.72 7.30
CA HIS A 111 -0.76 2.06 7.78
C HIS A 111 -0.93 3.02 6.59
N SER A 112 -2.15 3.54 6.43
CA SER A 112 -2.56 4.25 5.21
C SER A 112 -1.92 5.63 5.00
N ASP A 113 -1.40 6.23 6.07
CA ASP A 113 -0.71 7.51 6.08
C ASP A 113 0.70 7.40 5.49
N ALA A 114 1.40 6.31 5.77
CA ALA A 114 2.76 6.04 5.29
C ALA A 114 2.81 5.17 4.02
N CYS A 115 1.80 4.32 3.75
CA CYS A 115 1.78 3.47 2.57
C CYS A 115 1.67 4.29 1.28
N THR A 116 2.65 4.15 0.38
CA THR A 116 2.65 4.79 -0.94
C THR A 116 1.86 4.02 -1.99
N GLY A 117 1.59 2.74 -1.74
CA GLY A 117 1.00 1.82 -2.71
C GLY A 117 1.98 1.31 -3.77
N CYS A 118 3.29 1.21 -3.48
CA CYS A 118 4.30 0.81 -4.46
C CYS A 118 4.14 -0.61 -5.03
N GLY A 119 3.42 -1.50 -4.34
CA GLY A 119 3.12 -2.85 -4.84
C GLY A 119 4.18 -3.91 -4.58
N LYS A 120 5.34 -3.57 -4.01
CA LYS A 120 6.38 -4.55 -3.67
C LYS A 120 5.84 -5.67 -2.76
N CYS A 121 4.99 -5.34 -1.79
CA CYS A 121 4.35 -6.32 -0.91
C CYS A 121 3.40 -7.31 -1.63
N GLU A 122 2.70 -6.88 -2.68
CA GLU A 122 1.85 -7.75 -3.51
C GLU A 122 2.71 -8.66 -4.40
N LYS A 123 3.78 -8.10 -5.00
CA LYS A 123 4.70 -8.84 -5.87
C LYS A 123 5.29 -10.04 -5.16
N VAL A 124 5.80 -9.83 -3.95
CA VAL A 124 6.57 -10.82 -3.18
C VAL A 124 5.68 -11.75 -2.35
N CYS A 125 4.36 -11.57 -2.37
CA CYS A 125 3.46 -12.50 -1.72
C CYS A 125 3.65 -13.90 -2.32
N VAL A 126 3.99 -14.88 -1.47
CA VAL A 126 4.34 -16.25 -1.89
C VAL A 126 3.15 -17.07 -2.37
N LEU A 127 1.93 -16.59 -2.13
CA LEU A 127 0.71 -17.23 -2.63
C LEU A 127 0.58 -17.01 -4.14
N GLU A 128 -0.05 -17.95 -4.84
CA GLU A 128 -0.35 -17.81 -6.27
C GLU A 128 -1.22 -16.57 -6.53
N GLN A 129 -2.29 -16.43 -5.73
CA GLN A 129 -3.11 -15.22 -5.64
C GLN A 129 -2.71 -14.44 -4.38
N PRO A 130 -2.22 -13.19 -4.51
CA PRO A 130 -1.75 -12.43 -3.35
C PRO A 130 -2.87 -12.16 -2.34
N ALA A 131 -2.59 -12.43 -1.06
CA ALA A 131 -3.49 -12.08 0.04
C ALA A 131 -3.50 -10.57 0.34
N ILE A 132 -2.41 -9.88 0.02
CA ILE A 132 -2.27 -8.42 0.10
C ILE A 132 -2.22 -7.86 -1.32
N LYS A 133 -3.06 -6.87 -1.62
CA LYS A 133 -3.14 -6.23 -2.94
C LYS A 133 -3.13 -4.72 -2.82
N VAL A 134 -2.58 -4.05 -3.83
CA VAL A 134 -2.66 -2.59 -3.94
C VAL A 134 -3.94 -2.22 -4.66
N LEU A 135 -4.72 -1.36 -4.02
CA LEU A 135 -5.96 -0.83 -4.56
C LEU A 135 -5.88 0.70 -4.70
N PRO A 136 -6.67 1.31 -5.60
CA PRO A 136 -6.90 2.75 -5.60
C PRO A 136 -7.35 3.23 -4.22
N LEU A 137 -6.85 4.38 -3.78
CA LEU A 137 -7.13 4.90 -2.44
C LEU A 137 -8.63 5.07 -2.17
N SER A 138 -9.41 5.47 -3.18
CA SER A 138 -10.86 5.63 -3.11
C SER A 138 -11.63 4.31 -2.87
N LEU A 139 -11.05 3.17 -3.24
CA LEU A 139 -11.63 1.85 -2.95
C LEU A 139 -11.10 1.27 -1.64
N ALA A 140 -9.87 1.61 -1.29
CA ALA A 140 -9.15 1.02 -0.16
C ALA A 140 -9.47 1.69 1.18
N LYS A 141 -9.76 2.99 1.18
CA LYS A 141 -9.88 3.80 2.40
C LYS A 141 -11.27 4.43 2.49
N GLY A 142 -11.94 4.18 3.62
CA GLY A 142 -13.17 4.88 3.98
C GLY A 142 -12.90 6.32 4.45
N GLU A 143 -13.95 7.14 4.44
CA GLU A 143 -13.93 8.50 4.99
C GLU A 143 -14.80 8.58 6.24
N LEU A 144 -14.31 9.28 7.26
CA LEU A 144 -15.11 9.58 8.45
C LEU A 144 -16.16 10.63 8.05
N GLY A 145 -17.44 10.35 8.29
CA GLY A 145 -18.48 11.34 8.03
C GLY A 145 -18.20 12.65 8.79
N HIS A 146 -18.36 13.80 8.12
CA HIS A 146 -17.99 15.13 8.64
C HIS A 146 -18.69 15.54 9.95
N HIS A 147 -19.70 14.78 10.39
CA HIS A 147 -20.44 15.01 11.62
C HIS A 147 -19.80 14.35 12.86
N TYR A 148 -18.85 13.42 12.67
CA TYR A 148 -18.15 12.78 13.78
C TYR A 148 -16.95 13.60 14.21
N ARG A 149 -17.04 14.21 15.40
CA ARG A 149 -15.91 14.87 16.08
C ARG A 149 -15.51 14.04 17.30
N PHE A 150 -14.25 13.64 17.38
CA PHE A 150 -13.73 12.94 18.55
C PHE A 150 -13.17 13.97 19.54
N GLY A 151 -13.76 14.09 20.73
CA GLY A 151 -13.30 15.02 21.78
C GLY A 151 -11.87 14.75 22.30
N TRP A 152 -11.29 13.60 21.97
CA TRP A 152 -9.93 13.22 22.37
C TRP A 152 -8.84 13.67 21.38
N LEU A 153 -9.22 14.22 20.22
CA LEU A 153 -8.30 14.81 19.24
C LEU A 153 -7.98 16.29 19.53
N GLU A 154 -8.64 16.91 20.52
CA GLU A 154 -8.48 18.34 20.87
C GLU A 154 -7.10 18.71 21.48
N GLY A 155 -6.11 17.82 21.43
CA GLY A 155 -4.76 18.07 21.92
C GLY A 155 -3.71 18.43 20.86
N LYS A 156 -4.01 18.29 19.56
CA LYS A 156 -3.07 18.60 18.48
C LYS A 156 -3.80 19.10 17.24
N ASP A 157 -4.38 20.28 17.34
CA ASP A 157 -4.54 21.20 16.20
C ASP A 157 -5.00 22.54 16.79
N GLY A 158 -4.03 23.42 17.00
CA GLY A 158 -4.27 24.76 17.52
C GLY A 158 -5.21 25.54 16.58
N LYS A 159 -6.44 25.78 17.03
CA LYS A 159 -7.21 26.96 16.68
C LYS A 159 -7.87 27.49 17.94
N SER A 160 -7.20 28.44 18.59
CA SER A 160 -7.90 29.51 19.30
C SER A 160 -8.33 30.58 18.31
#